data_AF-A0A9P4NLR2-F1
#
_entry.id   AF-A0A9P4NLR2-F1
#
_cell.length_a   1.000
_cell.length_b   1.000
_cell.length_c   1.000
_cell.angle_alpha   90.00
_cell.angle_beta   90.00
_cell.angle_gamma   90.00
#
_symmetry.space_group_name_H-M   'P 1'
#
loop_
_entity.id
_entity.type
_entity.pdbx_description
1 polymer ?
#
loop_
_entity_poly.entity_id
_entity_poly.type
_entity_poly.pdbx_seq_one_letter_code
_entity_poly.pdbx_strand_id
1 'polypeptide(L)'
;MDPDVWANDQQRATAVVHELGHVMGLHHEHQRHDAAAHVKFNCPEVRGYAEAKKIILEKRRLPADSDYFDKMQCTDVDEASAPDDRMTFREFYNYKTVGNFDWKSVMLYTSKSGASRGAVVLEKVEGGGTWGWNYEPSEGDVAAVKLLYPDVTPQGGGRPSKPPK
;
A
#
# COMPACT_ATOMS: atom_id res chain seq x y z
N MET A 1 7.92 -35.90 -7.49
CA MET A 1 7.71 -34.46 -7.77
C MET A 1 6.68 -33.98 -6.77
N ASP A 2 7.04 -32.98 -5.98
CA ASP A 2 6.29 -32.53 -4.79
C ASP A 2 5.28 -31.43 -5.20
N PRO A 3 3.99 -31.57 -4.88
CA PRO A 3 2.95 -30.62 -5.28
C PRO A 3 2.94 -29.27 -4.52
N ASP A 4 3.84 -29.02 -3.57
CA ASP A 4 3.90 -27.75 -2.82
C ASP A 4 4.73 -26.63 -3.49
N VAL A 5 5.23 -26.85 -4.71
CA VAL A 5 6.08 -25.89 -5.43
C VAL A 5 5.26 -24.78 -6.12
N TRP A 6 3.91 -24.76 -6.08
CA TRP A 6 3.10 -23.76 -6.78
C TRP A 6 2.44 -22.67 -5.91
N ALA A 7 2.56 -22.76 -4.58
CA ALA A 7 2.06 -21.70 -3.69
C ALA A 7 2.89 -20.39 -3.75
N ASN A 8 4.05 -20.41 -4.43
CA ASN A 8 5.07 -19.37 -4.36
C ASN A 8 5.23 -18.56 -5.66
N ASP A 9 5.00 -19.12 -6.85
CA ASP A 9 5.20 -18.42 -8.13
C ASP A 9 4.17 -17.31 -8.35
N GLN A 10 2.89 -17.58 -8.07
CA GLN A 10 1.85 -16.56 -8.19
C GLN A 10 2.08 -15.41 -7.20
N GLN A 11 2.43 -15.71 -5.94
CA GLN A 11 2.73 -14.69 -4.94
C GLN A 11 3.97 -13.86 -5.31
N ARG A 12 5.01 -14.50 -5.87
CA ARG A 12 6.20 -13.81 -6.38
C ARG A 12 5.86 -12.92 -7.56
N ALA A 13 5.07 -13.40 -8.50
CA ALA A 13 4.60 -12.61 -9.64
C ALA A 13 3.78 -11.40 -9.16
N THR A 14 2.88 -11.60 -8.19
CA THR A 14 2.11 -10.52 -7.56
C THR A 14 3.01 -9.51 -6.85
N ALA A 15 4.04 -9.96 -6.13
CA ALA A 15 5.01 -9.05 -5.53
C ALA A 15 5.75 -8.24 -6.60
N VAL A 16 6.23 -8.87 -7.68
CA VAL A 16 6.86 -8.15 -8.81
C VAL A 16 5.90 -7.12 -9.41
N VAL A 17 4.64 -7.48 -9.62
CA VAL A 17 3.62 -6.55 -10.15
C VAL A 17 3.38 -5.39 -9.18
N HIS A 18 3.30 -5.65 -7.87
CA HIS A 18 3.15 -4.63 -6.83
C HIS A 18 4.33 -3.64 -6.83
N GLU A 19 5.57 -4.17 -6.85
CA GLU A 19 6.77 -3.34 -6.89
C GLU A 19 6.89 -2.56 -8.21
N LEU A 20 6.49 -3.16 -9.34
CA LEU A 20 6.38 -2.43 -10.61
C LEU A 20 5.32 -1.33 -10.55
N GLY A 21 4.22 -1.55 -9.82
CA GLY A 21 3.24 -0.50 -9.50
C GLY A 21 3.88 0.70 -8.81
N HIS A 22 4.72 0.47 -7.80
CA HIS A 22 5.51 1.53 -7.16
C HIS A 22 6.45 2.25 -8.12
N VAL A 23 7.15 1.51 -9.00
CA VAL A 23 8.01 2.10 -10.05
C VAL A 23 7.21 2.97 -11.02
N MET A 24 5.96 2.59 -11.32
CA MET A 24 5.03 3.37 -12.14
C MET A 24 4.35 4.52 -11.38
N GLY A 25 4.65 4.73 -10.09
CA GLY A 25 4.12 5.82 -9.29
C GLY A 25 2.81 5.52 -8.53
N LEU A 26 2.42 4.26 -8.41
CA LEU A 26 1.29 3.87 -7.56
C LEU A 26 1.74 3.74 -6.10
N HIS A 27 0.89 4.22 -5.18
CA HIS A 27 1.06 4.02 -3.73
C HIS A 27 0.06 2.99 -3.22
N HIS A 28 0.22 2.58 -1.96
CA HIS A 28 -0.69 1.62 -1.37
C HIS A 28 -2.13 2.14 -1.27
N GLU A 29 -3.09 1.30 -1.64
CA GLU A 29 -4.51 1.65 -1.63
C GLU A 29 -5.01 1.99 -0.21
N HIS A 30 -4.53 1.26 0.80
CA HIS A 30 -4.87 1.50 2.22
C HIS A 30 -4.22 2.75 2.83
N GLN A 31 -3.37 3.46 2.09
CA GLN A 31 -2.75 4.72 2.50
C GLN A 31 -3.36 5.94 1.79
N ARG A 32 -4.44 5.74 1.01
CA ARG A 32 -5.18 6.86 0.41
C ARG A 32 -5.72 7.80 1.48
N HIS A 33 -5.87 9.07 1.13
CA HIS A 33 -6.45 10.09 2.02
C HIS A 33 -7.90 9.75 2.44
N ASP A 34 -8.65 9.00 1.65
CA ASP A 34 -10.00 8.52 1.95
C ASP A 34 -10.04 7.13 2.61
N ALA A 35 -8.88 6.49 2.86
CA ALA A 35 -8.81 5.11 3.35
C ALA A 35 -9.55 4.90 4.67
N ALA A 36 -9.56 5.88 5.58
CA ALA A 36 -10.27 5.79 6.86
C ALA A 36 -11.80 5.58 6.73
N ALA A 37 -12.39 5.91 5.58
CA ALA A 37 -13.80 5.61 5.29
C ALA A 37 -14.04 4.14 4.90
N HIS A 38 -12.99 3.41 4.55
CA HIS A 38 -13.06 2.06 3.99
C HIS A 38 -12.39 1.01 4.88
N VAL A 39 -11.24 1.35 5.46
CA VAL A 39 -10.43 0.48 6.31
C VAL A 39 -10.27 1.04 7.72
N LYS A 40 -10.36 0.15 8.70
CA LYS A 40 -10.01 0.42 10.09
C LYS A 40 -8.61 -0.12 10.36
N PHE A 41 -7.73 0.73 10.89
CA PHE A 41 -6.35 0.38 11.23
C PHE A 41 -6.19 0.08 12.73
N ASN A 42 -5.85 -1.17 13.05
CA ASN A 42 -5.57 -1.63 14.40
C ASN A 42 -4.08 -1.45 14.72
N CYS A 43 -3.67 -0.20 14.91
CA CYS A 43 -2.27 0.20 15.12
C CYS A 43 -1.51 -0.58 16.21
N PRO A 44 -2.10 -0.92 17.38
CA PRO A 44 -1.41 -1.72 18.40
C PRO A 44 -0.99 -3.12 17.94
N GLU A 45 -1.64 -3.66 16.91
CA GLU A 45 -1.36 -4.99 16.37
C GLU A 45 -0.18 -5.01 15.40
N VAL A 46 0.37 -3.83 15.05
CA VAL A 46 1.56 -3.73 14.20
C VAL A 46 2.79 -4.23 14.96
N ARG A 47 3.63 -5.01 14.26
CA ARG A 47 4.89 -5.50 14.80
C ARG A 47 5.78 -4.32 15.22
N GLY A 48 6.24 -4.36 16.47
CA GLY A 48 7.13 -3.33 17.02
C GLY A 48 6.41 -2.12 17.60
N TYR A 49 5.08 -2.07 17.56
CA TYR A 49 4.28 -0.97 18.13
C TYR A 49 4.68 -0.65 19.58
N ALA A 50 4.73 -1.68 20.45
CA ALA A 50 5.02 -1.46 21.88
C ALA A 50 6.42 -0.86 22.11
N GLU A 51 7.40 -1.29 21.31
CA GLU A 51 8.76 -0.78 21.40
C GLU A 51 8.87 0.65 20.85
N ALA A 52 8.23 0.91 19.70
CA ALA A 52 8.16 2.25 19.12
C ALA A 52 7.48 3.24 20.07
N LYS A 53 6.34 2.85 20.66
CA LYS A 53 5.62 3.65 21.66
C LYS A 53 6.52 3.99 22.84
N LYS A 54 7.20 3.00 23.41
CA LYS A 54 8.15 3.21 24.51
C LYS A 54 9.24 4.20 24.14
N ILE A 55 9.92 4.02 23.00
CA ILE A 55 11.02 4.89 22.55
C ILE A 55 10.54 6.33 22.36
N ILE A 56 9.38 6.55 21.72
CA ILE A 56 8.86 7.90 21.48
C ILE A 56 8.45 8.59 22.77
N LEU A 57 7.74 7.88 23.67
CA LEU A 57 7.32 8.44 24.96
C LEU A 57 8.54 8.81 25.82
N GLU A 58 9.56 7.94 25.87
CA GLU A 58 10.81 8.22 26.59
C GLU A 58 11.55 9.44 26.01
N LYS A 59 11.73 9.50 24.68
CA LYS A 59 12.39 10.64 24.02
C LYS A 59 11.66 11.96 24.25
N ARG A 60 10.32 11.93 24.26
CA ARG A 60 9.46 13.10 24.50
C ARG A 60 9.26 13.40 26.00
N ARG A 61 9.80 12.57 26.89
CA ARG A 61 9.62 12.64 28.35
C ARG A 61 8.13 12.65 28.76
N LEU A 62 7.33 11.84 28.08
CA LEU A 62 5.91 11.68 28.34
C LEU A 62 5.63 10.48 29.25
N PRO A 63 4.52 10.49 30.03
CA PRO A 63 4.07 9.34 30.79
C PRO A 63 3.81 8.11 29.91
N ALA A 64 4.02 6.90 30.45
CA ALA A 64 3.85 5.65 29.72
C ALA A 64 2.39 5.38 29.28
N ASP A 65 1.42 5.97 30.00
CA ASP A 65 -0.02 5.92 29.72
C ASP A 65 -0.50 7.05 28.78
N SER A 66 0.41 7.90 28.30
CA SER A 66 0.09 8.94 27.33
C SER A 66 -0.47 8.35 26.03
N ASP A 67 -1.56 8.93 25.55
CA ASP A 67 -2.17 8.63 24.25
C ASP A 67 -1.50 9.35 23.07
N TYR A 68 -0.42 10.09 23.33
CA TYR A 68 0.31 10.87 22.32
C TYR A 68 0.73 10.02 21.12
N PHE A 69 1.31 8.83 21.38
CA PHE A 69 1.74 7.94 20.30
C PHE A 69 0.55 7.50 19.45
N ASP A 70 -0.55 7.12 20.10
CA ASP A 70 -1.75 6.66 19.40
C ASP A 70 -2.37 7.77 18.54
N LYS A 71 -2.47 8.98 19.09
CA LYS A 71 -3.01 10.11 18.35
C LYS A 71 -2.13 10.48 17.15
N MET A 72 -0.84 10.64 17.38
CA MET A 72 0.08 11.19 16.37
C MET A 72 0.52 10.18 15.32
N GLN A 73 0.65 8.90 15.69
CA GLN A 73 1.22 7.88 14.79
C GLN A 73 0.16 6.93 14.24
N CYS A 74 -1.01 6.81 14.89
CA CYS A 74 -2.04 5.87 14.47
C CYS A 74 -3.30 6.54 13.88
N THR A 75 -3.59 7.80 14.23
CA THR A 75 -4.84 8.46 13.82
C THR A 75 -4.65 9.75 13.03
N ASP A 76 -3.55 10.46 13.23
CA ASP A 76 -3.25 11.71 12.53
C ASP A 76 -2.48 11.42 11.25
N VAL A 77 -3.13 11.63 10.11
CA VAL A 77 -2.55 11.35 8.78
C VAL A 77 -1.44 12.33 8.41
N ASP A 78 -1.49 13.57 8.93
CA ASP A 78 -0.49 14.61 8.64
C ASP A 78 0.78 14.38 9.47
N GLU A 79 0.62 13.92 10.72
CA GLU A 79 1.73 13.64 11.63
C GLU A 79 2.31 12.22 11.48
N ALA A 80 1.50 11.21 11.13
CA ALA A 80 2.01 9.89 10.75
C ALA A 80 2.83 9.93 9.45
N SER A 81 2.52 10.90 8.58
CA SER A 81 3.27 11.20 7.34
C SER A 81 4.33 12.28 7.53
N ALA A 82 4.39 12.93 8.70
CA ALA A 82 5.36 13.96 8.96
C ALA A 82 6.76 13.33 8.99
N PRO A 83 7.71 13.86 8.21
CA PRO A 83 9.03 13.27 8.11
C PRO A 83 9.74 13.36 9.47
N ASP A 84 9.91 12.22 10.14
CA ASP A 84 11.06 12.05 11.01
C ASP A 84 12.30 12.23 10.13
N ASP A 85 13.24 13.03 10.60
CA ASP A 85 14.22 13.84 9.87
C ASP A 85 15.37 13.00 9.25
N ARG A 86 15.07 11.78 8.75
CA ARG A 86 16.03 10.80 8.20
C ARG A 86 15.59 10.03 6.95
N MET A 87 14.44 10.33 6.35
CA MET A 87 14.17 10.05 4.93
C MET A 87 13.43 11.22 4.31
N THR A 88 14.16 12.26 3.94
CA THR A 88 13.63 13.40 3.19
C THR A 88 13.30 13.02 1.74
N PHE A 89 12.20 12.29 1.53
CA PHE A 89 11.44 12.40 0.28
C PHE A 89 10.49 13.60 0.42
N ARG A 90 11.04 14.79 0.23
CA ARG A 90 10.30 16.06 0.25
C ARG A 90 9.39 16.24 -0.99
N GLU A 91 9.12 15.17 -1.74
CA GLU A 91 8.36 15.12 -3.00
C GLU A 91 6.98 14.46 -2.87
N PHE A 92 6.58 13.99 -1.68
CA PHE A 92 5.27 13.36 -1.44
C PHE A 92 4.04 14.29 -1.53
N TYR A 93 4.21 15.57 -1.88
CA TYR A 93 3.12 16.57 -1.88
C TYR A 93 2.21 16.56 -3.14
N ASN A 94 2.46 15.68 -4.12
CA ASN A 94 1.64 15.57 -5.33
C ASN A 94 0.89 14.22 -5.44
N TYR A 95 0.48 13.63 -4.31
CA TYR A 95 -0.40 12.46 -4.37
C TYR A 95 -1.78 12.88 -4.88
N LYS A 96 -2.32 12.11 -5.83
CA LYS A 96 -3.68 12.30 -6.32
C LYS A 96 -4.46 11.01 -6.09
N THR A 97 -5.49 11.10 -5.25
CA THR A 97 -6.49 10.04 -5.16
C THR A 97 -7.29 10.00 -6.46
N VAL A 98 -7.32 8.84 -7.11
CA VAL A 98 -8.00 8.64 -8.40
C VAL A 98 -9.01 7.51 -8.24
N GLY A 99 -10.24 7.74 -8.71
CA GLY A 99 -11.31 6.75 -8.63
C GLY A 99 -11.77 6.44 -7.20
N ASN A 100 -12.62 5.42 -7.09
CA ASN A 100 -13.10 4.90 -5.80
C ASN A 100 -12.02 4.01 -5.15
N PHE A 101 -12.19 3.68 -3.87
CA PHE A 101 -11.34 2.71 -3.19
C PHE A 101 -11.47 1.32 -3.83
N ASP A 102 -10.35 0.75 -4.28
CA ASP A 102 -10.30 -0.49 -5.04
C ASP A 102 -9.86 -1.67 -4.16
N TRP A 103 -10.84 -2.40 -3.63
CA TRP A 103 -10.61 -3.62 -2.84
C TRP A 103 -9.89 -4.74 -3.61
N LYS A 104 -9.84 -4.66 -4.95
CA LYS A 104 -9.14 -5.62 -5.80
C LYS A 104 -7.76 -5.13 -6.24
N SER A 105 -7.35 -3.93 -5.83
CA SER A 105 -6.05 -3.38 -6.19
C SER A 105 -4.91 -4.30 -5.74
N VAL A 106 -3.94 -4.51 -6.61
CA VAL A 106 -2.68 -5.20 -6.27
C VAL A 106 -1.86 -4.39 -5.27
N MET A 107 -2.13 -3.08 -5.14
CA MET A 107 -1.52 -2.16 -4.17
C MET A 107 -2.17 -2.20 -2.78
N LEU A 108 -3.23 -3.00 -2.60
CA LEU A 108 -3.87 -3.19 -1.30
C LEU A 108 -3.18 -4.32 -0.53
N TYR A 109 -2.57 -3.98 0.60
CA TYR A 109 -2.05 -4.96 1.55
C TYR A 109 -3.14 -5.79 2.18
N THR A 110 -2.82 -7.03 2.55
CA THR A 110 -3.72 -7.92 3.29
C THR A 110 -4.05 -7.40 4.68
N SER A 111 -5.13 -7.92 5.28
CA SER A 111 -5.52 -7.60 6.66
C SER A 111 -4.48 -7.91 7.72
N LYS A 112 -3.46 -8.72 7.41
CA LYS A 112 -2.43 -9.17 8.37
C LYS A 112 -1.03 -8.65 8.02
N SER A 113 -0.90 -7.83 6.98
CA SER A 113 0.38 -7.25 6.60
C SER A 113 0.92 -6.37 7.73
N GLY A 114 2.19 -6.55 8.09
CA GLY A 114 2.82 -5.83 9.19
C GLY A 114 2.44 -6.30 10.60
N ALA A 115 1.57 -7.31 10.74
CA ALA A 115 1.08 -7.76 12.03
C ALA A 115 2.15 -8.38 12.93
N SER A 116 2.01 -8.15 14.23
CA SER A 116 2.61 -8.97 15.26
C SER A 116 1.85 -10.30 15.33
N ARG A 117 2.58 -11.44 15.25
CA ARG A 117 2.03 -12.79 15.48
C ARG A 117 0.75 -13.16 14.69
N GLY A 118 0.57 -12.61 13.48
CA GLY A 118 -0.56 -12.95 12.60
C GLY A 118 -1.90 -12.31 12.99
N ALA A 119 -1.87 -11.30 13.85
CA ALA A 119 -3.02 -10.47 14.19
C ALA A 119 -3.60 -9.74 12.97
N VAL A 120 -4.81 -9.18 13.13
CA VAL A 120 -5.47 -8.38 12.12
C VAL A 120 -5.15 -6.90 12.35
N VAL A 121 -4.45 -6.31 11.38
CA VAL A 121 -4.03 -4.90 11.39
C VAL A 121 -5.01 -4.03 10.59
N LEU A 122 -5.64 -4.58 9.56
CA LEU A 122 -6.60 -3.86 8.72
C LEU A 122 -7.92 -4.63 8.62
N GLU A 123 -9.03 -3.94 8.90
CA GLU A 123 -10.40 -4.45 8.83
C GLU A 123 -11.25 -3.57 7.92
N LYS A 124 -12.30 -4.14 7.32
CA LYS A 124 -13.29 -3.33 6.60
C LYS A 124 -14.12 -2.53 7.60
N VAL A 125 -14.35 -1.24 7.32
CA VAL A 125 -15.27 -0.42 8.11
C VAL A 125 -16.70 -0.93 7.93
N GLU A 126 -17.13 -1.11 6.68
CA GLU A 126 -18.46 -1.61 6.36
C GLU A 126 -18.53 -3.14 6.47
N GLY A 127 -19.48 -3.65 7.25
CA GLY A 127 -19.74 -5.08 7.42
C GLY A 127 -18.68 -5.86 8.22
N GLY A 128 -17.54 -5.24 8.52
CA GLY A 128 -16.40 -5.91 9.14
C GLY A 128 -15.72 -6.93 8.21
N GLY A 129 -14.65 -7.53 8.71
CA GLY A 129 -13.98 -8.67 8.07
C GLY A 129 -12.59 -8.38 7.49
N THR A 130 -11.95 -9.46 7.06
CA THR A 130 -10.57 -9.48 6.57
C THR A 130 -10.48 -9.84 5.09
N TRP A 131 -9.33 -9.57 4.48
CA TRP A 131 -9.03 -9.94 3.11
C TRP A 131 -7.60 -10.45 2.96
N GLY A 132 -7.38 -11.21 1.89
CA GLY A 132 -6.10 -11.78 1.48
C GLY A 132 -5.46 -11.02 0.33
N TRP A 133 -4.63 -11.72 -0.44
CA TRP A 133 -3.91 -11.16 -1.58
C TRP A 133 -4.82 -10.95 -2.80
N ASN A 134 -4.60 -9.84 -3.51
CA ASN A 134 -5.03 -9.65 -4.88
C ASN A 134 -3.87 -10.01 -5.80
N TYR A 135 -4.08 -10.93 -6.74
CA TYR A 135 -2.97 -11.52 -7.50
C TYR A 135 -2.66 -10.81 -8.81
N GLU A 136 -3.59 -9.99 -9.30
CA GLU A 136 -3.54 -9.34 -10.61
C GLU A 136 -3.85 -7.85 -10.47
N PRO A 137 -3.33 -6.99 -11.37
CA PRO A 137 -3.75 -5.60 -11.44
C PRO A 137 -5.26 -5.49 -11.65
N SER A 138 -5.90 -4.69 -10.82
CA SER A 138 -7.30 -4.31 -10.98
C SER A 138 -7.50 -3.34 -12.14
N GLU A 139 -8.77 -3.15 -12.52
CA GLU A 139 -9.13 -2.07 -13.47
C GLU A 139 -8.73 -0.69 -12.94
N GLY A 140 -8.79 -0.48 -11.62
CA GLY A 140 -8.34 0.75 -10.97
C GLY A 140 -6.83 0.98 -11.11
N ASP A 141 -6.02 -0.07 -10.89
CA ASP A 141 -4.56 0.00 -11.06
C ASP A 141 -4.20 0.37 -12.51
N VAL A 142 -4.82 -0.30 -13.49
CA VAL A 142 -4.59 -0.03 -14.92
C VAL A 142 -5.04 1.39 -15.30
N ALA A 143 -6.17 1.86 -14.77
CA ALA A 143 -6.67 3.20 -15.02
C ALA A 143 -5.75 4.27 -14.41
N ALA A 144 -5.22 4.05 -13.21
CA ALA A 144 -4.29 4.96 -12.56
C ALA A 144 -2.98 5.09 -13.36
N VAL A 145 -2.40 3.98 -13.82
CA VAL A 145 -1.20 4.01 -14.68
C VAL A 145 -1.47 4.75 -15.99
N LYS A 146 -2.61 4.52 -16.65
CA LYS A 146 -2.98 5.26 -17.88
C LYS A 146 -3.12 6.77 -17.65
N LEU A 147 -3.56 7.18 -16.46
CA LEU A 147 -3.64 8.59 -16.11
C LEU A 147 -2.26 9.21 -15.90
N LEU A 148 -1.34 8.47 -15.29
CA LEU A 148 0.05 8.91 -15.08
C LEU A 148 0.85 8.97 -16.38
N TYR A 149 0.55 8.07 -17.33
CA TYR A 149 1.21 7.98 -18.63
C TYR A 149 0.20 8.04 -19.79
N PRO A 150 -0.41 9.20 -20.07
CA PRO A 150 -1.42 9.34 -21.13
C PRO A 150 -0.83 9.18 -22.55
N ASP A 151 0.46 9.49 -22.70
CA ASP A 151 1.15 9.56 -24.00
C ASP A 151 1.95 8.30 -24.36
N VAL A 152 1.64 7.15 -23.74
CA VAL A 152 2.22 5.88 -24.21
C VAL A 152 1.53 5.49 -25.51
N THR A 153 1.95 6.11 -26.62
CA THR A 153 1.65 5.60 -27.95
C THR A 153 2.20 4.19 -28.01
N PRO A 154 1.40 3.16 -28.37
CA PRO A 154 1.98 1.90 -28.78
C PRO A 154 2.98 2.24 -29.87
N GLN A 155 4.27 2.00 -29.65
CA GLN A 155 5.23 2.09 -30.74
C GLN A 155 4.70 1.15 -31.81
N GLY A 156 4.18 1.75 -32.87
CA GLY A 156 3.51 1.03 -33.94
C GLY A 156 4.48 -0.02 -34.42
N GLY A 157 4.10 -1.29 -34.24
CA GLY A 157 4.70 -2.39 -34.96
C GLY A 157 4.45 -2.16 -36.44
N GLY A 158 5.31 -1.37 -37.07
CA GLY A 158 5.44 -1.34 -38.51
C GLY A 158 5.80 -2.75 -38.92
N ARG A 159 4.82 -3.54 -39.38
CA ARG A 159 5.12 -4.69 -40.22
C ARG A 159 5.95 -4.12 -41.38
N PRO A 160 7.19 -4.59 -41.63
CA PRO A 160 7.87 -4.21 -42.86
C PRO A 160 6.94 -4.59 -44.02
N SER A 161 6.56 -3.61 -44.82
CA SER A 161 5.83 -3.84 -46.06
C SER A 161 6.61 -4.87 -46.87
N LYS A 162 5.93 -5.93 -47.33
CA LYS A 162 6.53 -6.91 -48.25
C LYS A 162 7.24 -6.17 -49.40
N PRO A 163 8.45 -6.58 -49.78
CA PRO A 163 9.11 -5.98 -50.94
C PRO A 163 8.27 -6.22 -52.20
N PRO A 164 8.26 -5.27 -53.16
CA PRO A 164 7.53 -5.43 -54.41
C PRO A 164 8.09 -6.62 -55.20
N LYS A 165 7.18 -7.29 -55.92
CA LYS A 165 7.47 -8.44 -56.77
C LYS A 165 8.45 -8.11 -57.89
#